data_AF-A0A2G9LSU7-F1
#
_entry.id   AF-A0A2G9LSU7-F1
#
_cell.length_a   1.000
_cell.length_b   1.000
_cell.length_c   1.000
_cell.angle_alpha   90.00
_cell.angle_beta   90.00
_cell.angle_gamma   90.00
#
_symmetry.space_group_name_H-M   'P 1'
#
loop_
_entity.id
_entity.type
_entity.pdbx_description
1 polymer ?
#
loop_
_entity_poly.entity_id
_entity_poly.type
_entity_poly.pdbx_seq_one_letter_code
_entity_poly.pdbx_strand_id
1 'polypeptide(L)'
;LILLAVFTMIQPNPFRTGAAIRAVERNSSAQLAGIVSPTQKLMPMQREVVTALNNQPVRSAEDFYALESRLLPNASVQLQTTKGIYRLVARDIDGAADLGLNVYDAPTTNIQKGLDLQGGTRVILKPERNLEDWEMSALLDVLTQRLNVYGLSDIVVREASDLAGDQFVLVEIAGANEAEVRDLIGSQGKFEAKISNTTVFRGGGDITYICRTTECAGLVAGQCGAASAGGYVCRFRFSITLTPEAAQRQADATDRLTIVPGTNGDEQYLNESIHLFLDDQQVDELQIGSELKGSAVTQIAISGSGQGGTQQEAVDDALTNMRRLQTVLTTGSLPVKLEIVKTDAVSSTLGKEFTKNALLMAVLAIIAVSIVLGIAYRRFIIVTPIVLTMLAEVILVLGFAALI
;
A
#
# COMPACT_ATOMS: atom_id res chain seq x y z
N LEU A 1 15.67 27.52 20.20
CA LEU A 1 15.67 27.20 18.76
C LEU A 1 15.64 25.70 18.50
N ILE A 2 16.61 24.91 18.98
CA ILE A 2 16.65 23.44 18.73
C ILE A 2 15.40 22.71 19.27
N LEU A 3 14.98 23.00 20.51
CA LEU A 3 13.75 22.40 21.07
C LEU A 3 12.49 22.74 20.29
N LEU A 4 12.40 23.96 19.76
CA LEU A 4 11.27 24.40 18.94
C LEU A 4 11.26 23.65 17.60
N ALA A 5 12.43 23.50 16.97
CA ALA A 5 12.60 22.74 15.74
C ALA A 5 12.23 21.26 15.93
N VAL A 6 12.65 20.66 17.04
CA VAL A 6 12.30 19.29 17.40
C VAL A 6 10.80 19.14 17.66
N PHE A 7 10.19 20.07 18.38
CA PHE A 7 8.75 20.04 18.63
C PHE A 7 7.96 20.13 17.31
N THR A 8 8.44 20.92 16.34
CA THR A 8 7.88 20.96 14.99
C THR A 8 8.15 19.71 14.15
N MET A 9 9.13 18.87 14.50
CA MET A 9 9.37 17.57 13.86
C MET A 9 8.41 16.51 14.41
N ILE A 10 8.19 16.46 15.73
CA ILE A 10 7.26 15.51 16.36
C ILE A 10 5.81 15.82 15.95
N GLN A 11 5.47 17.11 15.80
CA GLN A 11 4.11 17.61 15.53
C GLN A 11 3.03 16.95 16.42
N PRO A 12 3.13 17.02 17.76
CA PRO A 12 2.17 16.38 18.63
C PRO A 12 0.80 17.06 18.58
N ASN A 13 -0.23 16.31 18.23
CA ASN A 13 -1.63 16.73 18.24
C ASN A 13 -2.52 15.61 18.80
N PRO A 14 -2.73 15.55 20.13
CA PRO A 14 -3.54 14.50 20.76
C PRO A 14 -5.04 14.62 20.44
N PHE A 15 -5.48 15.75 19.89
CA PHE A 15 -6.88 16.00 19.51
C PHE A 15 -7.12 15.82 18.01
N ARG A 16 -6.12 15.33 17.26
CA ARG A 16 -6.29 15.02 15.85
C ARG A 16 -7.24 13.84 15.70
N THR A 17 -8.31 14.04 14.94
CA THR A 17 -9.33 13.04 14.62
C THR A 17 -9.44 12.86 13.12
N GLY A 18 -10.07 11.77 12.71
CA GLY A 18 -10.29 11.40 11.31
C GLY A 18 -9.59 10.09 10.95
N ALA A 19 -9.71 9.71 9.68
CA ALA A 19 -9.10 8.50 9.15
C ALA A 19 -8.01 8.86 8.13
N ALA A 20 -6.75 8.62 8.47
CA ALA A 20 -5.63 8.83 7.56
C ALA A 20 -5.65 7.81 6.41
N ILE A 21 -5.50 8.30 5.19
CA ILE A 21 -5.40 7.48 3.99
C ILE A 21 -4.05 6.75 4.04
N ARG A 22 -4.11 5.42 3.98
CA ARG A 22 -2.95 4.52 3.93
C ARG A 22 -2.60 4.18 2.50
N ALA A 23 -3.61 3.80 1.73
CA ALA A 23 -3.47 3.43 0.33
C ALA A 23 -4.78 3.71 -0.41
N VAL A 24 -4.66 3.96 -1.71
CA VAL A 24 -5.75 4.13 -2.65
C VAL A 24 -5.66 2.99 -3.65
N GLU A 25 -6.76 2.25 -3.82
CA GLU A 25 -6.83 1.14 -4.76
C GLU A 25 -6.82 1.63 -6.21
N ARG A 26 -6.36 0.77 -7.12
CA ARG A 26 -6.34 1.11 -8.55
C ARG A 26 -7.72 1.10 -9.17
N ASN A 27 -7.91 1.98 -10.15
CA ASN A 27 -9.16 2.17 -10.88
C ASN A 27 -10.34 2.42 -9.94
N SER A 28 -10.04 2.86 -8.72
CA SER A 28 -11.04 3.14 -7.70
C SER A 28 -11.67 4.48 -7.89
N SER A 29 -12.87 4.63 -7.33
CA SER A 29 -13.56 5.90 -7.27
C SER A 29 -12.65 6.98 -6.67
N ALA A 30 -11.91 6.64 -5.62
CA ALA A 30 -10.93 7.51 -5.00
C ALA A 30 -9.76 7.87 -5.94
N GLN A 31 -9.15 6.89 -6.62
CA GLN A 31 -8.04 7.16 -7.55
C GLN A 31 -8.49 8.00 -8.75
N LEU A 32 -9.65 7.69 -9.31
CA LEU A 32 -10.25 8.41 -10.44
C LEU A 32 -10.62 9.85 -10.07
N ALA A 33 -10.92 10.11 -8.80
CA ALA A 33 -11.12 11.46 -8.29
C ALA A 33 -9.82 12.22 -7.99
N GLY A 34 -8.66 11.61 -8.24
CA GLY A 34 -7.34 12.23 -8.07
C GLY A 34 -6.76 12.10 -6.66
N ILE A 35 -7.31 11.20 -5.82
CA ILE A 35 -6.68 10.86 -4.54
C ILE A 35 -5.48 9.95 -4.84
N VAL A 36 -4.33 10.31 -4.30
CA VAL A 36 -3.07 9.58 -4.52
C VAL A 36 -2.66 8.81 -3.27
N SER A 37 -2.17 7.58 -3.46
CA SER A 37 -1.57 6.79 -2.39
C SER A 37 -0.37 7.54 -1.77
N PRO A 38 -0.28 7.66 -0.43
CA PRO A 38 0.86 8.25 0.23
C PRO A 38 2.16 7.51 -0.12
N THR A 39 3.25 8.24 -0.34
CA THR A 39 4.58 7.64 -0.51
C THR A 39 5.12 7.13 0.84
N GLN A 40 5.95 6.08 0.81
CA GLN A 40 6.55 5.52 2.04
C GLN A 40 7.44 6.53 2.80
N LYS A 41 7.94 7.57 2.14
CA LYS A 41 8.75 8.64 2.74
C LYS A 41 7.92 9.71 3.46
N LEU A 42 6.59 9.67 3.33
CA LEU A 42 5.72 10.68 3.90
C LEU A 42 5.56 10.47 5.42
N MET A 43 5.87 11.51 6.20
CA MET A 43 5.75 11.44 7.66
C MET A 43 4.27 11.24 8.07
N PRO A 44 3.98 10.55 9.19
CA PRO A 44 2.60 10.23 9.58
C PRO A 44 1.66 11.44 9.63
N MET A 45 2.09 12.58 10.17
CA MET A 45 1.27 13.79 10.29
C MET A 45 1.01 14.50 8.96
N GLN A 46 1.80 14.19 7.93
CA GLN A 46 1.64 14.76 6.58
C GLN A 46 0.66 13.95 5.72
N ARG A 47 0.25 12.76 6.16
CA ARG A 47 -0.74 11.95 5.45
C ARG A 47 -2.08 12.67 5.40
N GLU A 48 -2.74 12.51 4.26
CA GLU A 48 -4.08 13.03 4.02
C GLU A 48 -5.09 12.31 4.92
N VAL A 49 -5.98 13.06 5.56
CA VAL A 49 -6.95 12.52 6.51
C VAL A 49 -8.36 12.81 6.04
N VAL A 50 -9.19 11.78 5.97
CA VAL A 50 -10.63 11.87 5.79
C VAL A 50 -11.26 12.43 7.05
N THR A 51 -12.02 13.51 6.89
CA THR A 51 -12.67 14.25 7.99
C THR A 51 -14.19 14.18 7.92
N ALA A 52 -14.78 13.94 6.75
CA ALA A 52 -16.21 13.67 6.61
C ALA A 52 -16.54 12.84 5.36
N LEU A 53 -17.65 12.11 5.43
CA LEU A 53 -18.27 11.38 4.33
C LEU A 53 -19.75 11.76 4.24
N ASN A 54 -20.20 12.32 3.11
CA ASN A 54 -21.57 12.85 2.93
C ASN A 54 -22.03 13.79 4.07
N ASN A 55 -21.16 14.72 4.46
CA ASN A 55 -21.33 15.64 5.59
C ASN A 55 -21.42 14.98 6.99
N GLN A 56 -21.25 13.67 7.09
CA GLN A 56 -21.13 12.97 8.38
C GLN A 56 -19.67 12.99 8.82
N PRO A 57 -19.36 13.45 10.05
CA PRO A 57 -17.99 13.55 10.51
C PRO A 57 -17.37 12.18 10.70
N VAL A 58 -16.12 12.03 10.25
CA VAL A 58 -15.29 10.84 10.47
C VAL A 58 -14.31 11.19 11.58
N ARG A 59 -14.34 10.49 12.72
CA ARG A 59 -13.39 10.72 13.82
C ARG A 59 -12.36 9.61 13.98
N SER A 60 -12.64 8.43 13.46
CA SER A 60 -11.77 7.25 13.47
C SER A 60 -11.85 6.49 12.14
N ALA A 61 -10.97 5.51 11.93
CA ALA A 61 -11.10 4.57 10.82
C ALA A 61 -12.37 3.71 10.93
N GLU A 62 -12.77 3.35 12.15
CA GLU A 62 -14.03 2.62 12.40
C GLU A 62 -15.25 3.43 11.94
N ASP A 63 -15.28 4.73 12.24
CA ASP A 63 -16.35 5.62 11.75
C ASP A 63 -16.38 5.66 10.22
N PHE A 64 -15.21 5.70 9.57
CA PHE A 64 -15.12 5.71 8.10
C PHE A 64 -15.75 4.43 7.51
N TYR A 65 -15.31 3.25 7.93
CA TYR A 65 -15.84 1.98 7.40
C TYR A 65 -17.32 1.78 7.76
N ALA A 66 -17.76 2.26 8.92
CA ALA A 66 -19.18 2.23 9.31
C ALA A 66 -20.06 3.16 8.45
N LEU A 67 -19.50 4.25 7.92
CA LEU A 67 -20.19 5.13 6.99
C LEU A 67 -20.15 4.60 5.55
N GLU A 68 -19.02 4.04 5.13
CA GLU A 68 -18.84 3.43 3.81
C GLU A 68 -19.78 2.24 3.61
N SER A 69 -19.88 1.35 4.60
CA SER A 69 -20.79 0.18 4.55
C SER A 69 -22.27 0.53 4.44
N ARG A 70 -22.66 1.80 4.66
CA ARG A 70 -24.04 2.29 4.49
C ARG A 70 -24.29 2.92 3.12
N LEU A 71 -23.26 3.05 2.29
CA LEU A 71 -23.40 3.61 0.96
C LEU A 71 -24.14 2.64 0.05
N LEU A 72 -24.88 3.20 -0.90
CA LEU A 72 -25.50 2.44 -1.97
C LEU A 72 -24.52 2.36 -3.16
N PRO A 73 -24.41 1.22 -3.85
CA PRO A 73 -23.64 1.12 -5.08
C PRO A 73 -24.11 2.17 -6.11
N ASN A 74 -23.17 2.72 -6.87
CA ASN A 74 -23.38 3.77 -7.88
C ASN A 74 -23.89 5.12 -7.33
N ALA A 75 -23.96 5.31 -6.01
CA ALA A 75 -24.32 6.58 -5.42
C ALA A 75 -23.18 7.61 -5.55
N SER A 76 -23.53 8.88 -5.75
CA SER A 76 -22.57 9.98 -5.64
C SER A 76 -22.25 10.25 -4.18
N VAL A 77 -20.96 10.31 -3.86
CA VAL A 77 -20.45 10.46 -2.51
C VAL A 77 -19.55 11.69 -2.43
N GLN A 78 -19.73 12.50 -1.40
CA GLN A 78 -18.87 13.63 -1.09
C GLN A 78 -17.89 13.22 0.01
N LEU A 79 -16.61 13.11 -0.34
CA LEU A 79 -15.52 12.84 0.60
C LEU A 79 -14.79 14.14 0.92
N GLN A 80 -14.71 14.51 2.20
CA GLN A 80 -13.93 15.65 2.64
C GLN A 80 -12.65 15.16 3.33
N THR A 81 -11.51 15.67 2.88
CA THR A 81 -10.19 15.37 3.45
C THR A 81 -9.48 16.66 3.89
N THR A 82 -8.31 16.51 4.50
CA THR A 82 -7.42 17.64 4.83
C THR A 82 -6.84 18.34 3.61
N LYS A 83 -6.88 17.73 2.41
CA LYS A 83 -6.39 18.36 1.17
C LYS A 83 -7.51 18.98 0.33
N GLY A 84 -8.74 18.49 0.44
CA GLY A 84 -9.84 19.02 -0.36
C GLY A 84 -11.15 18.25 -0.21
N ILE A 85 -12.07 18.54 -1.11
CA ILE A 85 -13.36 17.86 -1.22
C ILE A 85 -13.37 17.13 -2.55
N TYR A 86 -13.60 15.82 -2.50
CA TYR A 86 -13.69 14.93 -3.65
C TYR A 86 -15.14 14.50 -3.85
N ARG A 87 -15.56 14.40 -5.11
CA ARG A 87 -16.84 13.81 -5.50
C ARG A 87 -16.55 12.47 -6.15
N LEU A 88 -16.99 11.41 -5.48
CA LEU A 88 -16.78 10.03 -5.88
C LEU A 88 -18.11 9.44 -6.35
N VAL A 89 -18.05 8.35 -7.10
CA VAL A 89 -19.20 7.48 -7.37
C VAL A 89 -18.85 6.12 -6.77
N ALA A 90 -19.61 5.64 -5.78
CA ALA A 90 -19.30 4.36 -5.14
C ALA A 90 -19.41 3.21 -6.15
N ARG A 91 -18.38 2.36 -6.23
CA ARG A 91 -18.41 1.17 -7.11
C ARG A 91 -19.22 0.07 -6.45
N ASP A 92 -19.87 -0.76 -7.28
CA ASP A 92 -20.50 -1.99 -6.83
C ASP A 92 -19.46 -3.12 -6.86
N ILE A 93 -19.10 -3.63 -5.69
CA ILE A 93 -18.25 -4.82 -5.54
C ILE A 93 -19.08 -5.84 -4.76
N ASP A 94 -19.58 -6.86 -5.47
CA ASP A 94 -20.40 -7.94 -4.91
C ASP A 94 -21.60 -7.47 -4.06
N GLY A 95 -22.25 -6.37 -4.47
CA GLY A 95 -23.41 -5.80 -3.79
C GLY A 95 -23.06 -4.85 -2.64
N ALA A 96 -21.77 -4.62 -2.38
CA ALA A 96 -21.28 -3.62 -1.44
C ALA A 96 -20.73 -2.39 -2.16
N ALA A 97 -20.98 -1.22 -1.59
CA ALA A 97 -20.42 0.02 -2.08
C ALA A 97 -18.96 0.16 -1.62
N ASP A 98 -18.05 0.40 -2.56
CA ASP A 98 -16.62 0.60 -2.29
C ASP A 98 -16.12 1.93 -2.87
N LEU A 99 -15.31 2.66 -2.10
CA LEU A 99 -14.61 3.86 -2.54
C LEU A 99 -13.14 3.60 -2.93
N GLY A 100 -12.59 2.43 -2.57
CA GLY A 100 -11.21 2.02 -2.79
C GLY A 100 -10.20 2.79 -1.93
N LEU A 101 -10.58 3.11 -0.68
CA LEU A 101 -9.73 3.76 0.30
C LEU A 101 -9.41 2.83 1.46
N ASN A 102 -8.12 2.54 1.65
CA ASN A 102 -7.64 1.91 2.87
C ASN A 102 -7.22 2.99 3.85
N VAL A 103 -7.86 3.02 5.03
CA VAL A 103 -7.63 4.05 6.05
C VAL A 103 -7.28 3.48 7.42
N TYR A 104 -6.69 4.31 8.28
CA TYR A 104 -6.40 4.02 9.68
C TYR A 104 -6.58 5.27 10.54
N ASP A 105 -6.59 5.14 11.86
CA ASP A 105 -6.78 6.30 12.74
C ASP A 105 -5.73 7.37 12.49
N ALA A 106 -6.17 8.63 12.38
CA ALA A 106 -5.27 9.75 12.13
C ALA A 106 -4.14 9.77 13.18
N PRO A 107 -2.87 9.73 12.75
CA PRO A 107 -1.76 9.67 13.69
C PRO A 107 -1.69 10.98 14.48
N THR A 108 -1.35 10.91 15.76
CA THR A 108 -1.27 12.07 16.66
C THR A 108 0.14 12.66 16.77
N THR A 109 1.15 12.00 16.22
CA THR A 109 2.55 12.44 16.19
C THR A 109 3.25 11.85 14.95
N ASN A 110 4.43 12.38 14.59
CA ASN A 110 5.31 11.79 13.58
C ASN A 110 6.14 10.59 14.08
N ILE A 111 5.99 10.19 15.33
CA ILE A 111 6.74 9.04 15.88
C ILE A 111 6.19 7.75 15.30
N GLN A 112 7.04 7.03 14.57
CA GLN A 112 6.76 5.67 14.11
C GLN A 112 6.94 4.72 15.29
N LYS A 113 5.88 3.96 15.61
CA LYS A 113 5.90 3.01 16.73
C LYS A 113 6.23 1.63 16.18
N GLY A 114 7.14 0.93 16.84
CA GLY A 114 7.44 -0.47 16.50
C GLY A 114 6.35 -1.43 16.98
N LEU A 115 6.50 -2.71 16.60
CA LEU A 115 5.58 -3.79 16.96
C LEU A 115 5.33 -3.91 18.46
N ASP A 116 6.35 -3.68 19.29
CA ASP A 116 6.22 -3.78 20.76
C ASP A 116 5.25 -2.75 21.35
N LEU A 117 5.02 -1.63 20.63
CA LEU A 117 4.16 -0.53 21.06
C LEU A 117 2.79 -0.56 20.37
N GLN A 118 2.71 -1.06 19.13
CA GLN A 118 1.46 -1.17 18.37
C GLN A 118 0.76 -2.53 18.55
N GLY A 119 1.54 -3.57 18.83
CA GLY A 119 1.18 -4.97 18.69
C GLY A 119 1.02 -5.40 17.23
N GLY A 120 1.14 -6.70 16.99
CA GLY A 120 1.03 -7.36 15.70
C GLY A 120 1.92 -8.60 15.61
N THR A 121 2.17 -9.03 14.38
CA THR A 121 3.04 -10.17 14.08
C THR A 121 4.22 -9.73 13.23
N ARG A 122 5.41 -10.22 13.57
CA ARG A 122 6.64 -10.11 12.80
C ARG A 122 7.05 -11.49 12.29
N VAL A 123 7.30 -11.61 10.99
CA VAL A 123 7.78 -12.82 10.34
C VAL A 123 9.09 -12.51 9.63
N ILE A 124 10.08 -13.38 9.81
CA ILE A 124 11.36 -13.35 9.11
C ILE A 124 11.37 -14.52 8.13
N LEU A 125 11.50 -14.20 6.86
CA LEU A 125 11.49 -15.12 5.73
C LEU A 125 12.89 -15.20 5.13
N LYS A 126 13.33 -16.40 4.75
CA LYS A 126 14.56 -16.61 4.00
C LYS A 126 14.24 -17.15 2.61
N PRO A 127 14.67 -16.47 1.53
CA PRO A 127 14.67 -17.04 0.18
C PRO A 127 15.51 -18.32 0.11
N GLU A 128 15.04 -19.34 -0.63
CA GLU A 128 15.82 -20.59 -0.84
C GLU A 128 17.18 -20.37 -1.54
N ARG A 129 17.35 -19.25 -2.24
CA ARG A 129 18.60 -18.83 -2.88
C ARG A 129 18.81 -17.33 -2.75
N ASN A 130 20.05 -16.89 -2.90
CA ASN A 130 20.34 -15.46 -3.03
C ASN A 130 19.68 -14.89 -4.29
N LEU A 131 19.15 -13.68 -4.13
CA LEU A 131 18.40 -12.93 -5.12
C LEU A 131 19.20 -11.71 -5.55
N GLU A 132 19.14 -11.38 -6.83
CA GLU A 132 19.61 -10.07 -7.32
C GLU A 132 18.67 -8.96 -6.82
N ASP A 133 19.15 -7.71 -6.74
CA ASP A 133 18.39 -6.57 -6.19
C ASP A 133 17.00 -6.40 -6.81
N TRP A 134 16.87 -6.62 -8.12
CA TRP A 134 15.59 -6.52 -8.81
C TRP A 134 14.65 -7.70 -8.49
N GLU A 135 15.21 -8.88 -8.24
CA GLU A 135 14.44 -10.06 -7.82
C GLU A 135 13.93 -9.87 -6.40
N MET A 136 14.78 -9.35 -5.50
CA MET A 136 14.40 -9.00 -4.14
C MET A 136 13.31 -7.92 -4.15
N SER A 137 13.50 -6.83 -4.89
CA SER A 137 12.47 -5.78 -5.03
C SER A 137 11.15 -6.36 -5.54
N ALA A 138 11.18 -7.23 -6.54
CA ALA A 138 9.98 -7.88 -7.05
C ALA A 138 9.32 -8.78 -5.98
N LEU A 139 10.12 -9.54 -5.20
CA LEU A 139 9.62 -10.36 -4.11
C LEU A 139 8.91 -9.52 -3.03
N LEU A 140 9.52 -8.40 -2.61
CA LEU A 140 8.93 -7.48 -1.64
C LEU A 140 7.60 -6.91 -2.17
N ASP A 141 7.54 -6.57 -3.46
CA ASP A 141 6.32 -6.07 -4.11
C ASP A 141 5.21 -7.14 -4.15
N VAL A 142 5.54 -8.41 -4.45
CA VAL A 142 4.56 -9.52 -4.39
C VAL A 142 4.01 -9.66 -2.99
N LEU A 143 4.88 -9.76 -1.99
CA LEU A 143 4.46 -9.98 -0.60
C LEU A 143 3.60 -8.82 -0.10
N THR A 144 4.00 -7.60 -0.42
CA THR A 144 3.21 -6.40 -0.09
C THR A 144 1.83 -6.46 -0.76
N GLN A 145 1.76 -6.77 -2.05
CA GLN A 145 0.48 -6.84 -2.77
C GLN A 145 -0.42 -7.95 -2.22
N ARG A 146 0.11 -9.16 -1.96
CA ARG A 146 -0.66 -10.27 -1.39
C ARG A 146 -1.22 -9.92 -0.03
N LEU A 147 -0.39 -9.39 0.87
CA LEU A 147 -0.83 -9.04 2.22
C LEU A 147 -1.87 -7.91 2.20
N ASN A 148 -1.73 -6.93 1.29
CA ASN A 148 -2.74 -5.88 1.09
C ASN A 148 -4.09 -6.46 0.63
N VAL A 149 -4.07 -7.45 -0.26
CA VAL A 149 -5.28 -8.12 -0.78
C VAL A 149 -6.07 -8.80 0.34
N TYR A 150 -5.41 -9.30 1.38
CA TYR A 150 -6.08 -9.87 2.55
C TYR A 150 -6.59 -8.82 3.55
N GLY A 151 -6.59 -7.54 3.19
CA GLY A 151 -7.10 -6.45 4.04
C GLY A 151 -6.26 -6.19 5.28
N LEU A 152 -5.04 -6.74 5.35
CA LEU A 152 -4.15 -6.56 6.47
C LEU A 152 -3.64 -5.11 6.50
N SER A 153 -3.81 -4.46 7.64
CA SER A 153 -3.40 -3.07 7.86
C SER A 153 -1.95 -2.99 8.38
N ASP A 154 -1.27 -1.86 8.15
CA ASP A 154 0.07 -1.59 8.69
C ASP A 154 1.12 -2.67 8.37
N ILE A 155 1.15 -3.14 7.11
CA ILE A 155 2.17 -4.07 6.65
C ILE A 155 3.46 -3.30 6.34
N VAL A 156 4.57 -3.74 6.93
CA VAL A 156 5.92 -3.30 6.60
C VAL A 156 6.68 -4.50 6.05
N VAL A 157 7.00 -4.47 4.76
CA VAL A 157 7.82 -5.50 4.10
C VAL A 157 9.16 -4.88 3.74
N ARG A 158 10.26 -5.42 4.27
CA ARG A 158 11.61 -4.88 4.08
C ARG A 158 12.64 -5.99 3.92
N GLU A 159 13.69 -5.70 3.15
CA GLU A 159 14.88 -6.53 3.12
C GLU A 159 15.68 -6.38 4.42
N ALA A 160 16.26 -7.49 4.88
CA ALA A 160 17.23 -7.56 5.96
C ALA A 160 18.36 -8.51 5.58
N SER A 161 19.53 -8.33 6.15
CA SER A 161 20.67 -9.24 5.96
C SER A 161 21.40 -9.47 7.27
N ASP A 162 22.03 -10.64 7.38
CA ASP A 162 22.91 -10.93 8.51
C ASP A 162 24.38 -10.61 8.20
N LEU A 163 25.24 -10.79 9.20
CA LEU A 163 26.69 -10.57 9.05
C LEU A 163 27.37 -11.64 8.18
N ALA A 164 26.69 -12.75 7.89
CA ALA A 164 27.17 -13.81 7.02
C ALA A 164 26.81 -13.56 5.54
N GLY A 165 25.96 -12.57 5.26
CA GLY A 165 25.51 -12.22 3.91
C GLY A 165 24.26 -12.97 3.46
N ASP A 166 23.58 -13.67 4.37
CA ASP A 166 22.27 -14.25 4.08
C ASP A 166 21.21 -13.15 3.94
N GLN A 167 20.37 -13.26 2.92
CA GLN A 167 19.26 -12.36 2.68
C GLN A 167 17.99 -12.84 3.39
N PHE A 168 17.25 -11.90 3.96
CA PHE A 168 15.98 -12.12 4.63
C PHE A 168 14.95 -11.09 4.18
N VAL A 169 13.68 -11.49 4.24
CA VAL A 169 12.54 -10.58 4.13
C VAL A 169 11.87 -10.51 5.49
N LEU A 170 11.85 -9.30 6.04
CA LEU A 170 11.14 -8.95 7.25
C LEU A 170 9.75 -8.47 6.89
N VAL A 171 8.73 -9.14 7.42
CA VAL A 171 7.31 -8.76 7.29
C VAL A 171 6.77 -8.44 8.69
N GLU A 172 6.31 -7.22 8.91
CA GLU A 172 5.63 -6.81 10.14
C GLU A 172 4.20 -6.40 9.81
N ILE A 173 3.22 -6.92 10.55
CA ILE A 173 1.80 -6.66 10.30
C ILE A 173 1.16 -6.30 11.63
N ALA A 174 0.71 -5.06 11.77
CA ALA A 174 0.09 -4.61 13.02
C ALA A 174 -1.30 -5.26 13.21
N GLY A 175 -1.61 -5.65 14.44
CA GLY A 175 -2.92 -6.19 14.80
C GLY A 175 -3.30 -7.56 14.22
N ALA A 176 -2.50 -8.16 13.35
CA ALA A 176 -2.73 -9.50 12.81
C ALA A 176 -2.20 -10.60 13.73
N ASN A 177 -2.86 -11.76 13.70
CA ASN A 177 -2.47 -12.92 14.51
C ASN A 177 -1.42 -13.79 13.77
N GLU A 178 -0.59 -14.51 14.52
CA GLU A 178 0.52 -15.29 13.97
C GLU A 178 0.08 -16.38 12.99
N ALA A 179 -0.99 -17.12 13.31
CA ALA A 179 -1.44 -18.24 12.50
C ALA A 179 -1.96 -17.78 11.13
N GLU A 180 -2.78 -16.73 11.13
CA GLU A 180 -3.29 -16.08 9.93
C GLU A 180 -2.14 -15.57 9.06
N VAL A 181 -1.21 -14.82 9.63
CA VAL A 181 -0.06 -14.31 8.87
C VAL A 181 0.80 -15.45 8.31
N ARG A 182 1.02 -16.51 9.09
CA ARG A 182 1.79 -17.68 8.66
C ARG A 182 1.13 -18.40 7.49
N ASP A 183 -0.18 -18.59 7.52
CA ASP A 183 -0.93 -19.26 6.45
C ASP A 183 -0.94 -18.39 5.17
N LEU A 184 -1.11 -17.07 5.33
CA LEU A 184 -1.11 -16.13 4.21
C LEU A 184 0.25 -16.07 3.51
N ILE A 185 1.35 -16.00 4.28
CA ILE A 185 2.71 -15.93 3.73
C ILE A 185 3.19 -17.30 3.22
N GLY A 186 2.84 -18.38 3.93
CA GLY A 186 3.26 -19.74 3.61
C GLY A 186 2.52 -20.37 2.43
N SER A 187 1.36 -19.82 2.04
CA SER A 187 0.60 -20.29 0.88
C SER A 187 1.26 -19.90 -0.44
N GLN A 188 1.22 -20.83 -1.40
CA GLN A 188 1.61 -20.56 -2.78
C GLN A 188 0.53 -19.70 -3.46
N GLY A 189 0.86 -18.44 -3.75
CA GLY A 189 -0.08 -17.52 -4.39
C GLY A 189 -0.54 -17.98 -5.78
N LYS A 190 -1.80 -17.76 -6.10
CA LYS A 190 -2.47 -18.17 -7.34
C LYS A 190 -2.90 -16.96 -8.15
N PHE A 191 -2.23 -16.71 -9.28
CA PHE A 191 -2.66 -15.72 -10.27
C PHE A 191 -3.56 -16.36 -11.34
N GLU A 192 -4.71 -15.74 -11.61
CA GLU A 192 -5.61 -16.09 -12.71
C GLU A 192 -6.07 -14.84 -13.46
N ALA A 193 -6.02 -14.86 -14.78
CA ALA A 193 -6.71 -13.89 -15.61
C ALA A 193 -8.01 -14.49 -16.13
N LYS A 194 -9.12 -13.78 -15.93
CA LYS A 194 -10.47 -14.24 -16.31
C LYS A 194 -11.13 -13.25 -17.24
N ILE A 195 -11.81 -13.77 -18.26
CA ILE A 195 -12.73 -12.98 -19.10
C ILE A 195 -14.14 -13.48 -18.79
N SER A 196 -14.99 -12.55 -18.36
CA SER A 196 -16.29 -12.83 -17.75
C SER A 196 -16.14 -13.79 -16.54
N ASN A 197 -16.26 -15.10 -16.73
CA ASN A 197 -16.06 -16.10 -15.66
C ASN A 197 -15.17 -17.29 -16.07
N THR A 198 -14.45 -17.16 -17.20
CA THR A 198 -13.56 -18.20 -17.72
C THR A 198 -12.11 -17.82 -17.48
N THR A 199 -11.35 -18.67 -16.79
CA THR A 199 -9.90 -18.50 -16.66
C THR A 199 -9.23 -18.74 -18.01
N VAL A 200 -8.63 -17.68 -18.57
CA VAL A 200 -7.93 -17.73 -19.85
C VAL A 200 -6.47 -18.15 -19.68
N PHE A 201 -5.78 -17.62 -18.67
CA PHE A 201 -4.41 -18.02 -18.33
C PHE A 201 -4.08 -17.83 -16.86
N ARG A 202 -3.11 -18.61 -16.38
CA ARG A 202 -2.61 -18.64 -15.00
C ARG A 202 -1.12 -18.30 -14.90
N GLY A 203 -0.74 -17.70 -13.79
CA GLY A 203 0.67 -17.46 -13.46
C GLY A 203 1.39 -18.78 -13.18
N GLY A 204 2.70 -18.83 -13.39
CA GLY A 204 3.55 -19.99 -13.07
C GLY A 204 3.27 -21.27 -13.87
N GLY A 205 2.42 -21.21 -14.89
CA GLY A 205 2.13 -22.33 -15.78
C GLY A 205 1.85 -21.89 -17.23
N ASP A 206 0.88 -21.00 -17.43
CA ASP A 206 0.47 -20.57 -18.77
C ASP A 206 1.31 -19.41 -19.32
N ILE A 207 1.88 -18.59 -18.45
CA ILE A 207 2.77 -17.48 -18.84
C ILE A 207 4.21 -17.99 -18.83
N THR A 208 4.81 -18.13 -20.01
CA THR A 208 6.16 -18.69 -20.19
C THR A 208 7.26 -17.65 -20.16
N TYR A 209 6.96 -16.40 -20.49
CA TYR A 209 7.93 -15.30 -20.48
C TYR A 209 7.24 -13.97 -20.22
N ILE A 210 7.91 -13.09 -19.48
CA ILE A 210 7.49 -11.73 -19.19
C ILE A 210 8.66 -10.82 -19.54
N CYS A 211 8.48 -9.96 -20.54
CA CYS A 211 9.54 -9.05 -20.96
C CYS A 211 9.79 -8.00 -19.89
N ARG A 212 11.05 -7.86 -19.48
CA ARG A 212 11.53 -6.83 -18.53
C ARG A 212 12.63 -5.93 -19.12
N THR A 213 13.05 -6.18 -20.36
CA THR A 213 14.09 -5.38 -21.05
C THR A 213 13.49 -4.15 -21.73
N THR A 214 14.33 -3.14 -21.97
CA THR A 214 13.92 -1.88 -22.62
C THR A 214 13.44 -2.04 -24.06
N GLU A 215 13.68 -3.19 -24.68
CA GLU A 215 13.24 -3.49 -26.05
C GLU A 215 11.73 -3.72 -26.15
N CYS A 216 11.14 -4.32 -25.10
CA CYS A 216 9.74 -4.71 -25.10
C CYS A 216 9.01 -4.41 -23.80
N ALA A 217 9.62 -3.66 -22.88
CA ALA A 217 9.00 -3.11 -21.68
C ALA A 217 9.46 -1.67 -21.44
N GLY A 218 8.54 -0.76 -21.18
CA GLY A 218 8.85 0.62 -20.85
C GLY A 218 7.70 1.58 -21.04
N LEU A 219 7.99 2.87 -20.90
CA LEU A 219 7.05 3.94 -21.20
C LEU A 219 6.81 4.03 -22.70
N VAL A 220 5.56 4.29 -23.09
CA VAL A 220 5.22 4.50 -24.49
C VAL A 220 5.63 5.91 -24.90
N ALA A 221 6.52 6.00 -25.90
CA ALA A 221 7.05 7.28 -26.37
C ALA A 221 5.92 8.22 -26.81
N GLY A 222 5.96 9.47 -26.33
CA GLY A 222 4.94 10.48 -26.65
C GLY A 222 3.62 10.34 -25.88
N GLN A 223 3.45 9.34 -25.01
CA GLN A 223 2.25 9.13 -24.19
C GLN A 223 2.47 9.46 -22.71
N CYS A 224 3.26 10.50 -22.45
CA CYS A 224 3.41 11.15 -21.15
C CYS A 224 3.01 12.61 -21.31
N GLY A 225 1.91 13.04 -20.67
CA GLY A 225 1.37 14.37 -20.88
C GLY A 225 0.47 14.85 -19.75
N ALA A 226 0.09 16.12 -19.80
CA ALA A 226 -0.84 16.70 -18.85
C ALA A 226 -2.24 16.10 -19.01
N ALA A 227 -2.86 15.71 -17.90
CA ALA A 227 -4.21 15.16 -17.89
C ALA A 227 -5.26 16.28 -17.87
N SER A 228 -6.43 16.01 -18.46
CA SER A 228 -7.54 16.98 -18.60
C SER A 228 -8.11 17.45 -17.25
N ALA A 229 -7.91 16.69 -16.17
CA ALA A 229 -8.33 17.01 -14.80
C ALA A 229 -7.23 17.68 -13.95
N GLY A 230 -6.08 18.02 -14.56
CA GLY A 230 -4.87 18.44 -13.85
C GLY A 230 -3.93 17.27 -13.53
N GLY A 231 -2.64 17.56 -13.36
CA GLY A 231 -1.60 16.54 -13.18
C GLY A 231 -1.06 15.97 -14.50
N TYR A 232 -0.26 14.90 -14.40
CA TYR A 232 0.37 14.21 -15.53
C TYR A 232 -0.01 12.74 -15.52
N VAL A 233 -0.15 12.17 -16.71
CA VAL A 233 -0.38 10.74 -16.93
C VAL A 233 0.66 10.21 -17.92
N CYS A 234 1.25 9.07 -17.60
CA CYS A 234 2.21 8.35 -18.42
C CYS A 234 1.72 6.93 -18.69
N ARG A 235 1.79 6.48 -19.95
CA ARG A 235 1.46 5.10 -20.31
C ARG A 235 2.70 4.23 -20.39
N PHE A 236 2.59 2.99 -19.93
CA PHE A 236 3.60 1.94 -20.09
C PHE A 236 3.03 0.79 -20.90
N ARG A 237 3.94 -0.02 -21.47
CA ARG A 237 3.61 -1.31 -22.07
C ARG A 237 4.71 -2.32 -21.80
N PHE A 238 4.35 -3.59 -21.72
CA PHE A 238 5.29 -4.70 -21.79
C PHE A 238 4.67 -5.92 -22.48
N SER A 239 5.48 -6.83 -23.01
CA SER A 239 4.97 -8.06 -23.62
C SER A 239 5.08 -9.27 -22.70
N ILE A 240 4.12 -10.20 -22.82
CA ILE A 240 4.19 -11.53 -22.23
C ILE A 240 4.04 -12.60 -23.31
N THR A 241 4.53 -13.79 -23.02
CA THR A 241 4.35 -14.98 -23.86
C THR A 241 3.52 -16.00 -23.10
N LEU A 242 2.46 -16.47 -23.75
CA LEU A 242 1.55 -17.52 -23.30
C LEU A 242 1.91 -18.86 -23.95
N THR A 243 1.57 -19.94 -23.27
CA THR A 243 1.50 -21.27 -23.89
C THR A 243 0.46 -21.28 -25.02
N PRO A 244 0.63 -22.12 -26.06
CA PRO A 244 -0.37 -22.26 -27.12
C PRO A 244 -1.77 -22.59 -26.61
N GLU A 245 -1.86 -23.43 -25.56
CA GLU A 245 -3.14 -23.81 -24.94
C GLU A 245 -3.84 -22.62 -24.28
N ALA A 246 -3.07 -21.75 -23.62
CA ALA A 246 -3.58 -20.54 -23.00
C ALA A 246 -3.99 -19.49 -24.03
N ALA A 247 -3.19 -19.32 -25.09
CA ALA A 247 -3.53 -18.45 -26.21
C ALA A 247 -4.83 -18.90 -26.90
N GLN A 248 -5.03 -20.22 -27.04
CA GLN A 248 -6.28 -20.75 -27.59
C GLN A 248 -7.48 -20.51 -26.66
N ARG A 249 -7.34 -20.74 -25.34
CA ARG A 249 -8.42 -20.43 -24.38
C ARG A 249 -8.80 -18.96 -24.41
N GLN A 250 -7.83 -18.06 -24.53
CA GLN A 250 -8.07 -16.64 -24.70
C GLN A 250 -8.85 -16.36 -26.00
N ALA A 251 -8.41 -16.92 -27.12
CA ALA A 251 -9.09 -16.77 -28.41
C ALA A 251 -10.55 -17.23 -28.37
N ASP A 252 -10.79 -18.40 -27.78
CA ASP A 252 -12.14 -18.96 -27.63
C ASP A 252 -13.02 -18.08 -26.74
N ALA A 253 -12.45 -17.51 -25.67
CA ALA A 253 -13.15 -16.60 -24.76
C ALA A 253 -13.47 -15.24 -25.40
N THR A 254 -12.63 -14.77 -26.33
CA THR A 254 -12.83 -13.47 -26.99
C THR A 254 -13.64 -13.54 -28.29
N ASP A 255 -13.74 -14.72 -28.92
CA ASP A 255 -14.38 -14.90 -30.25
C ASP A 255 -15.81 -14.32 -30.35
N ARG A 256 -16.60 -14.49 -29.28
CA ARG A 256 -18.00 -14.05 -29.23
C ARG A 256 -18.19 -12.60 -28.78
N LEU A 257 -17.12 -11.91 -28.40
CA LEU A 257 -17.18 -10.55 -27.92
C LEU A 257 -17.41 -9.56 -29.07
N THR A 258 -18.06 -8.44 -28.77
CA THR A 258 -18.31 -7.37 -29.73
C THR A 258 -17.25 -6.28 -29.61
N ILE A 259 -16.96 -5.60 -30.71
CA ILE A 259 -15.98 -4.51 -30.74
C ILE A 259 -16.72 -3.22 -30.38
N VAL A 260 -16.21 -2.50 -29.38
CA VAL A 260 -16.67 -1.16 -29.03
C VAL A 260 -15.97 -0.17 -29.96
N PRO A 261 -16.71 0.61 -30.78
CA PRO A 261 -16.10 1.56 -31.70
C PRO A 261 -15.34 2.64 -30.92
N GLY A 262 -14.04 2.75 -31.15
CA GLY A 262 -13.24 3.87 -30.66
C GLY A 262 -13.68 5.19 -31.32
N THR A 263 -13.68 6.28 -30.56
CA THR A 263 -13.89 7.62 -31.11
C THR A 263 -12.57 8.15 -31.71
N ASN A 264 -12.61 8.78 -32.88
CA ASN A 264 -11.51 9.60 -33.42
C ASN A 264 -10.09 8.96 -33.45
N GLY A 265 -9.98 7.70 -33.88
CA GLY A 265 -8.66 7.05 -34.07
C GLY A 265 -8.06 6.43 -32.80
N ASP A 266 -8.84 6.36 -31.72
CA ASP A 266 -8.49 5.59 -30.53
C ASP A 266 -8.43 4.08 -30.82
N GLU A 267 -7.62 3.37 -30.03
CA GLU A 267 -7.55 1.90 -30.02
C GLU A 267 -8.96 1.31 -29.80
N GLN A 268 -9.31 0.30 -30.61
CA GLN A 268 -10.58 -0.39 -30.50
C GLN A 268 -10.46 -1.50 -29.46
N TYR A 269 -11.42 -1.56 -28.54
CA TYR A 269 -11.46 -2.57 -27.49
C TYR A 269 -12.69 -3.47 -27.64
N LEU A 270 -12.66 -4.63 -27.01
CA LEU A 270 -13.82 -5.50 -26.87
C LEU A 270 -14.76 -4.98 -25.79
N ASN A 271 -16.02 -5.41 -25.83
CA ASN A 271 -17.07 -4.99 -24.91
C ASN A 271 -16.96 -5.59 -23.50
N GLU A 272 -15.96 -6.44 -23.25
CA GLU A 272 -15.64 -7.03 -21.96
C GLU A 272 -14.18 -6.73 -21.61
N SER A 273 -13.88 -6.77 -20.31
CA SER A 273 -12.53 -6.62 -19.76
C SER A 273 -11.93 -7.97 -19.39
N ILE A 274 -10.62 -8.00 -19.21
CA ILE A 274 -9.91 -9.09 -18.55
C ILE A 274 -9.67 -8.70 -17.09
N HIS A 275 -10.17 -9.52 -16.18
CA HIS A 275 -10.06 -9.34 -14.74
C HIS A 275 -8.88 -10.16 -14.22
N LEU A 276 -7.99 -9.50 -13.47
CA LEU A 276 -6.80 -10.10 -12.92
C LEU A 276 -7.06 -10.47 -11.46
N PHE A 277 -6.88 -11.73 -11.10
CA PHE A 277 -7.10 -12.25 -9.75
C PHE A 277 -5.80 -12.72 -9.14
N LEU A 278 -5.62 -12.43 -7.86
CA LEU A 278 -4.57 -12.97 -7.01
C LEU A 278 -5.23 -13.58 -5.78
N ASP A 279 -5.03 -14.88 -5.57
CA ASP A 279 -5.64 -15.62 -4.45
C ASP A 279 -7.18 -15.44 -4.40
N ASP A 280 -7.81 -15.53 -5.58
CA ASP A 280 -9.26 -15.38 -5.83
C ASP A 280 -9.84 -13.98 -5.55
N GLN A 281 -9.00 -13.00 -5.21
CA GLN A 281 -9.36 -11.58 -5.08
C GLN A 281 -8.96 -10.82 -6.35
N GLN A 282 -9.85 -9.98 -6.89
CA GLN A 282 -9.56 -9.17 -8.06
C GLN A 282 -8.57 -8.05 -7.71
N VAL A 283 -7.43 -8.00 -8.38
CA VAL A 283 -6.34 -7.02 -8.15
C VAL A 283 -6.19 -5.98 -9.25
N ASP A 284 -6.73 -6.26 -10.43
CA ASP A 284 -6.73 -5.32 -11.55
C ASP A 284 -7.79 -5.69 -12.59
N GLU A 285 -8.05 -4.75 -13.48
CA GLU A 285 -8.93 -4.93 -14.64
C GLU A 285 -8.32 -4.20 -15.85
N LEU A 286 -8.23 -4.90 -16.98
CA LEU A 286 -7.65 -4.35 -18.21
C LEU A 286 -8.65 -4.49 -19.36
N GLN A 287 -8.65 -3.51 -20.26
CA GLN A 287 -9.40 -3.61 -21.52
C GLN A 287 -8.70 -4.57 -22.48
N ILE A 288 -9.49 -5.24 -23.32
CA ILE A 288 -8.98 -6.21 -24.30
C ILE A 288 -8.99 -5.57 -25.68
N GLY A 289 -7.83 -5.52 -26.34
CA GLY A 289 -7.70 -5.02 -27.72
C GLY A 289 -8.53 -5.83 -28.71
N SER A 290 -9.15 -5.16 -29.69
CA SER A 290 -10.02 -5.81 -30.68
C SER A 290 -9.27 -6.81 -31.56
N GLU A 291 -7.95 -6.65 -31.71
CA GLU A 291 -7.05 -7.55 -32.43
C GLU A 291 -6.94 -8.95 -31.80
N LEU A 292 -7.31 -9.10 -30.52
CA LEU A 292 -7.27 -10.37 -29.80
C LEU A 292 -8.56 -11.19 -29.95
N LYS A 293 -9.58 -10.67 -30.65
CA LYS A 293 -10.86 -11.35 -30.86
C LYS A 293 -10.69 -12.63 -31.69
N GLY A 294 -10.97 -13.80 -31.10
CA GLY A 294 -10.91 -15.08 -31.80
C GLY A 294 -9.51 -15.46 -32.28
N SER A 295 -8.47 -14.74 -31.86
CA SER A 295 -7.11 -14.87 -32.37
C SER A 295 -6.21 -15.50 -31.32
N ALA A 296 -5.68 -16.70 -31.62
CA ALA A 296 -4.76 -17.41 -30.74
C ALA A 296 -3.35 -16.84 -30.89
N VAL A 297 -3.09 -15.72 -30.21
CA VAL A 297 -1.79 -15.05 -30.19
C VAL A 297 -1.05 -15.41 -28.91
N THR A 298 0.14 -16.00 -29.04
CA THR A 298 0.98 -16.36 -27.88
C THR A 298 1.73 -15.17 -27.31
N GLN A 299 2.05 -14.14 -28.12
CA GLN A 299 2.71 -12.94 -27.63
C GLN A 299 1.72 -11.78 -27.57
N ILE A 300 1.37 -11.36 -26.35
CA ILE A 300 0.41 -10.26 -26.14
C ILE A 300 1.08 -9.11 -25.41
N ALA A 301 0.60 -7.89 -25.67
CA ALA A 301 1.04 -6.69 -24.98
C ALA A 301 0.09 -6.36 -23.82
N ILE A 302 0.67 -6.10 -22.65
CA ILE A 302 -0.02 -5.56 -21.48
C ILE A 302 0.35 -4.09 -21.39
N SER A 303 -0.65 -3.23 -21.30
CA SER A 303 -0.49 -1.79 -21.15
C SER A 303 -1.19 -1.28 -19.90
N GLY A 304 -0.77 -0.12 -19.44
CA GLY A 304 -1.37 0.56 -18.31
C GLY A 304 -0.84 1.99 -18.19
N SER A 305 -1.21 2.67 -17.12
CA SER A 305 -0.80 4.05 -16.88
C SER A 305 -0.31 4.26 -15.46
N GLY A 306 0.39 5.38 -15.27
CA GLY A 306 0.63 5.98 -13.97
C GLY A 306 0.35 7.47 -13.97
N GLN A 307 0.10 8.02 -12.80
CA GLN A 307 -0.37 9.40 -12.62
C GLN A 307 0.40 10.11 -11.50
N GLY A 308 0.55 11.43 -11.63
CA GLY A 308 1.27 12.25 -10.64
C GLY A 308 0.92 13.72 -10.73
N GLY A 309 1.23 14.47 -9.66
CA GLY A 309 1.09 15.93 -9.66
C GLY A 309 2.14 16.59 -10.57
N THR A 310 3.28 15.93 -10.74
CA THR A 310 4.33 16.31 -11.69
C THR A 310 4.58 15.23 -12.73
N GLN A 311 5.21 15.60 -13.85
CA GLN A 311 5.60 14.64 -14.88
C GLN A 311 6.53 13.55 -14.34
N GLN A 312 7.46 13.91 -13.44
CA GLN A 312 8.39 12.95 -12.84
C GLN A 312 7.65 11.94 -11.96
N GLU A 313 6.71 12.41 -11.13
CA GLU A 313 5.89 11.52 -10.30
C GLU A 313 5.05 10.56 -11.16
N ALA A 314 4.49 11.03 -12.27
CA ALA A 314 3.71 10.18 -13.18
C ALA A 314 4.58 9.12 -13.89
N VAL A 315 5.83 9.47 -14.22
CA VAL A 315 6.82 8.53 -14.76
C VAL A 315 7.17 7.45 -13.74
N ASP A 316 7.48 7.86 -12.51
CA ASP A 316 7.88 6.95 -11.44
C ASP A 316 6.71 6.01 -11.06
N ASP A 317 5.49 6.55 -10.99
CA ASP A 317 4.27 5.76 -10.79
C ASP A 317 4.09 4.75 -11.94
N ALA A 318 4.12 5.19 -13.20
CA ALA A 318 3.92 4.31 -14.35
C ALA A 318 4.93 3.16 -14.40
N LEU A 319 6.20 3.42 -14.11
CA LEU A 319 7.24 2.38 -14.05
C LEU A 319 7.03 1.43 -12.87
N THR A 320 6.61 1.93 -11.72
CA THR A 320 6.25 1.11 -10.55
C THR A 320 5.08 0.18 -10.89
N ASN A 321 4.09 0.70 -11.60
CA ASN A 321 2.87 -0.03 -12.00
C ASN A 321 3.21 -1.16 -12.98
N MET A 322 4.05 -0.87 -13.95
CA MET A 322 4.57 -1.85 -14.91
C MET A 322 5.29 -2.99 -14.20
N ARG A 323 6.23 -2.67 -13.30
CA ARG A 323 6.99 -3.67 -12.53
C ARG A 323 6.06 -4.50 -11.65
N ARG A 324 5.09 -3.86 -11.01
CA ARG A 324 4.06 -4.54 -10.21
C ARG A 324 3.29 -5.56 -11.05
N LEU A 325 2.79 -5.18 -12.23
CA LEU A 325 2.06 -6.12 -13.10
C LEU A 325 2.97 -7.24 -13.61
N GLN A 326 4.18 -6.94 -14.09
CA GLN A 326 5.15 -7.97 -14.48
C GLN A 326 5.38 -8.98 -13.34
N THR A 327 5.45 -8.47 -12.11
CA THR A 327 5.60 -9.26 -10.91
C THR A 327 4.37 -10.13 -10.63
N VAL A 328 3.15 -9.55 -10.57
CA VAL A 328 1.89 -10.29 -10.37
C VAL A 328 1.65 -11.34 -11.46
N LEU A 329 1.96 -11.05 -12.72
CA LEU A 329 1.83 -12.02 -13.80
C LEU A 329 2.83 -13.18 -13.69
N THR A 330 3.95 -12.96 -12.98
CA THR A 330 4.89 -14.05 -12.67
C THR A 330 4.31 -14.98 -11.60
N THR A 331 3.39 -14.51 -10.74
CA THR A 331 2.97 -15.21 -9.52
C THR A 331 1.95 -16.34 -9.76
N GLY A 332 2.39 -17.48 -10.28
CA GLY A 332 1.76 -18.79 -9.96
C GLY A 332 2.31 -19.45 -8.69
N SER A 333 3.33 -18.81 -8.13
CA SER A 333 4.01 -19.03 -6.86
C SER A 333 4.89 -17.81 -6.65
N LEU A 334 5.28 -17.50 -5.41
CA LEU A 334 6.34 -16.53 -5.14
C LEU A 334 7.55 -16.78 -6.10
N PRO A 335 8.27 -15.74 -6.56
CA PRO A 335 9.41 -15.89 -7.49
C PRO A 335 10.45 -16.91 -7.02
N VAL A 336 10.53 -17.06 -5.71
CA VAL A 336 11.27 -18.10 -4.99
C VAL A 336 10.44 -18.58 -3.81
N LYS A 337 10.65 -19.82 -3.41
CA LYS A 337 10.11 -20.32 -2.14
C LYS A 337 10.76 -19.60 -0.97
N LEU A 338 9.96 -19.36 0.06
CA LEU A 338 10.37 -18.69 1.28
C LEU A 338 10.25 -19.66 2.45
N GLU A 339 11.30 -19.74 3.25
CA GLU A 339 11.29 -20.46 4.51
C GLU A 339 11.02 -19.47 5.66
N ILE A 340 10.10 -19.82 6.56
CA ILE A 340 9.85 -19.02 7.76
C ILE A 340 10.92 -19.36 8.79
N VAL A 341 11.86 -18.43 8.98
CA VAL A 341 12.96 -18.56 9.94
C VAL A 341 12.50 -18.28 11.36
N LYS A 342 11.65 -17.26 11.52
CA LYS A 342 11.17 -16.83 12.83
C LYS A 342 9.82 -16.13 12.72
N THR A 343 8.96 -16.35 13.71
CA THR A 343 7.75 -15.56 13.92
C THR A 343 7.70 -15.07 15.37
N ASP A 344 7.46 -13.78 15.55
CA ASP A 344 7.25 -13.13 16.84
C ASP A 344 5.87 -12.46 16.81
N ALA A 345 5.06 -12.64 17.86
CA ALA A 345 3.75 -12.00 17.97
C ALA A 345 3.63 -11.23 19.29
N VAL A 346 3.14 -10.00 19.21
CA VAL A 346 2.84 -9.13 20.35
C VAL A 346 1.37 -8.74 20.26
N SER A 347 0.56 -9.03 21.28
CA SER A 347 -0.85 -8.62 21.23
C SER A 347 -1.01 -7.09 21.22
N SER A 348 -1.95 -6.57 20.43
CA SER A 348 -2.28 -5.14 20.36
C SER A 348 -2.75 -4.57 21.70
N THR A 349 -3.40 -5.39 22.52
CA THR A 349 -3.77 -5.03 23.90
C THR A 349 -2.54 -4.82 24.77
N LEU A 350 -1.53 -5.68 24.65
CA LEU A 350 -0.30 -5.55 25.43
C LEU A 350 0.50 -4.31 24.99
N GLY A 351 0.57 -4.00 23.69
CA GLY A 351 1.20 -2.78 23.19
C GLY A 351 0.51 -1.49 23.69
N LYS A 352 -0.83 -1.45 23.66
CA LYS A 352 -1.61 -0.32 24.20
C LYS A 352 -1.41 -0.14 25.70
N GLU A 353 -1.45 -1.22 26.48
CA GLU A 353 -1.18 -1.15 27.93
C GLU A 353 0.28 -0.79 28.22
N PHE A 354 1.24 -1.34 27.47
CA PHE A 354 2.66 -1.01 27.61
C PHE A 354 2.91 0.47 27.35
N THR A 355 2.40 1.03 26.26
CA THR A 355 2.58 2.46 25.94
C THR A 355 1.97 3.37 27.00
N LYS A 356 0.79 3.03 27.51
CA LYS A 356 0.13 3.78 28.60
C LYS A 356 0.93 3.71 29.90
N ASN A 357 1.40 2.53 30.29
CA ASN A 357 2.18 2.33 31.50
C ASN A 357 3.57 2.96 31.38
N ALA A 358 4.23 2.86 30.23
CA ALA A 358 5.52 3.50 29.97
C ALA A 358 5.42 5.02 30.07
N LEU A 359 4.35 5.63 29.52
CA LEU A 359 4.11 7.07 29.66
C LEU A 359 3.90 7.48 31.12
N LEU A 360 3.09 6.71 31.86
CA LEU A 360 2.86 6.96 33.30
C LEU A 360 4.18 6.86 34.09
N MET A 361 4.97 5.82 33.85
CA MET A 361 6.26 5.62 34.52
C MET A 361 7.26 6.72 34.17
N ALA A 362 7.30 7.20 32.93
CA ALA A 362 8.15 8.31 32.53
C ALA A 362 7.80 9.59 33.29
N VAL A 363 6.51 9.91 33.41
CA VAL A 363 6.04 11.08 34.18
C VAL A 363 6.38 10.94 35.66
N LEU A 364 6.12 9.77 36.26
CA LEU A 364 6.45 9.50 37.66
C LEU A 364 7.96 9.59 37.94
N ALA A 365 8.80 9.10 37.01
CA ALA A 365 10.25 9.18 37.13
C ALA A 365 10.73 10.64 37.11
N ILE A 366 10.23 11.47 36.18
CA ILE A 366 10.57 12.90 36.12
C ILE A 366 10.16 13.62 37.40
N ILE A 367 8.96 13.33 37.93
CA ILE A 367 8.49 13.90 39.20
C ILE A 367 9.39 13.45 40.35
N ALA A 368 9.69 12.16 40.46
CA ALA A 368 10.52 11.62 41.54
C ALA A 368 11.92 12.22 41.53
N VAL A 369 12.57 12.30 40.37
CA VAL A 369 13.89 12.93 40.23
C VAL A 369 13.81 14.41 40.58
N SER A 370 12.77 15.12 40.12
CA SER A 370 12.57 16.55 40.46
C SER A 370 12.41 16.76 41.97
N ILE A 371 11.68 15.88 42.66
CA ILE A 371 11.52 15.93 44.13
C ILE A 371 12.85 15.67 44.83
N VAL A 372 13.59 14.63 44.43
CA VAL A 372 14.90 14.29 45.01
C VAL A 372 15.89 15.45 44.84
N LEU A 373 15.94 16.05 43.65
CA LEU A 373 16.77 17.23 43.38
C LEU A 373 16.32 18.43 44.23
N GLY A 374 15.01 18.64 44.39
CA GLY A 374 14.43 19.65 45.27
C GLY A 374 14.91 19.51 46.71
N ILE A 375 14.87 18.29 47.26
CA ILE A 375 15.29 17.98 48.63
C ILE A 375 16.81 18.08 48.79
N ALA A 376 17.58 17.59 47.82
CA ALA A 376 19.04 17.53 47.89
C ALA A 376 19.68 18.92 47.77
N TYR A 377 19.25 19.73 46.82
CA TYR A 377 19.88 21.03 46.55
C TYR A 377 19.26 22.19 47.35
N ARG A 378 18.02 22.06 47.84
CA ARG A 378 17.29 23.04 48.69
C ARG A 378 17.25 24.47 48.16
N ARG A 379 17.64 24.70 46.91
CA ARG A 379 17.68 25.99 46.24
C ARG A 379 17.06 25.86 44.86
N PHE A 380 15.85 26.40 44.70
CA PHE A 380 15.10 26.35 43.44
C PHE A 380 15.87 26.94 42.25
N ILE A 381 16.76 27.90 42.50
CA ILE A 381 17.59 28.50 41.45
C ILE A 381 18.54 27.49 40.75
N ILE A 382 18.91 26.40 41.42
CA ILE A 382 19.75 25.33 40.87
C ILE A 382 18.88 24.22 40.27
N VAL A 383 17.78 23.88 40.94
CA VAL A 383 16.91 22.75 40.56
C VAL A 383 16.20 23.03 39.24
N THR A 384 15.66 24.23 39.05
CA THR A 384 14.91 24.59 37.83
C THR A 384 15.72 24.41 36.54
N PRO A 385 16.96 24.92 36.40
CA PRO A 385 17.73 24.68 35.17
C PRO A 385 18.09 23.21 34.96
N ILE A 386 18.34 22.42 36.01
CA ILE A 386 18.63 20.97 35.86
C ILE A 386 17.40 20.23 35.33
N VAL A 387 16.23 20.46 35.92
CA VAL A 387 14.97 19.85 35.48
C VAL A 387 14.63 20.29 34.05
N LEU A 388 14.87 21.56 33.71
CA LEU A 388 14.66 22.06 32.36
C LEU A 388 15.56 21.37 31.33
N THR A 389 16.85 21.17 31.64
CA THR A 389 17.78 20.44 30.76
C THR A 389 17.35 18.99 30.57
N MET A 390 16.90 18.32 31.63
CA MET A 390 16.39 16.94 31.53
C MET A 390 15.16 16.84 30.63
N LEU A 391 14.20 17.76 30.78
CA LEU A 391 13.02 17.81 29.91
C LEU A 391 13.43 18.11 28.45
N ALA A 392 14.42 18.99 28.26
CA ALA A 392 14.94 19.30 26.95
C ALA A 392 15.57 18.08 26.26
N GLU A 393 16.36 17.29 26.97
CA GLU A 393 16.97 16.06 26.44
C GLU A 393 15.91 15.03 26.03
N VAL A 394 14.88 14.82 26.83
CA VAL A 394 13.77 13.91 26.48
C VAL A 394 13.09 14.36 25.19
N ILE A 395 12.80 15.65 25.05
CA ILE A 395 12.20 16.22 23.84
C ILE A 395 13.14 16.01 22.65
N LEU A 396 14.44 16.27 22.80
CA LEU A 396 15.45 16.10 21.74
C LEU A 396 15.52 14.65 21.24
N VAL A 397 15.52 13.67 22.14
CA VAL A 397 15.53 12.24 21.80
C VAL A 397 14.28 11.86 21.02
N LEU A 398 13.10 12.30 21.49
CA LEU A 398 11.84 12.06 20.77
C LEU A 398 11.80 12.75 19.40
N GLY A 399 12.43 13.91 19.28
CA GLY A 399 12.60 14.63 18.02
C GLY A 399 13.37 13.86 16.98
N PHE A 400 14.50 13.31 17.41
CA PHE A 400 15.33 12.48 16.55
C PHE A 400 14.61 11.19 16.17
N ALA A 401 13.91 10.56 17.12
CA ALA A 401 13.10 9.37 16.87
C ALA A 401 11.93 9.60 15.89
N ALA A 402 11.43 10.83 15.76
CA ALA A 402 10.39 11.17 14.77
C ALA A 402 10.93 11.40 13.35
N LEU A 403 12.26 11.48 13.19
CA LEU A 403 12.94 11.75 11.92
C LEU A 403 13.39 10.49 11.19
N ILE A 404 13.58 9.40 11.93
CA ILE A 404 13.96 8.06 11.45
C ILE A 404 12.72 7.17 11.38
#